data_AF-A0A1J5J9T6-F1
#
_entry.id   AF-A0A1J5J9T6-F1
#
_cell.length_a   1.000
_cell.length_b   1.000
_cell.length_c   1.000
_cell.angle_alpha   90.00
_cell.angle_beta   90.00
_cell.angle_gamma   90.00
#
_symmetry.space_group_name_H-M   'P 1'
#
loop_
_entity.id
_entity.type
_entity.pdbx_description
1 polymer ?
#
loop_
_entity_poly.entity_id
_entity_poly.type
_entity_poly.pdbx_seq_one_letter_code
_entity_poly.pdbx_strand_id
1 'polypeptide(L)'
;MAGPEDQTGQVLERLLDRMHAAVLAGDIRDLATTAPELEAVLADFASLDDRALGERLRRKASRNATCLLAAARGLRAARRRVAEIQSARDGLQTYDGHGKRTDMPQGTGRLAQRF
;
A
#
# COMPACT_ATOMS: atom_id res chain seq x y z
N MET A 1 -5.94 27.88 30.01
CA MET A 1 -6.78 26.70 29.72
C MET A 1 -6.71 26.49 28.22
N ALA A 2 -6.18 25.36 27.75
CA ALA A 2 -6.19 25.02 26.33
C ALA A 2 -7.66 24.87 25.89
N GLY A 3 -8.03 25.52 24.78
CA GLY A 3 -9.39 25.46 24.27
C GLY A 3 -9.70 24.09 23.68
N PRO A 4 -10.99 23.75 23.47
CA PRO A 4 -11.37 22.53 22.75
C PRO A 4 -10.76 22.46 21.34
N GLU A 5 -10.52 23.62 20.71
CA GLU A 5 -9.86 23.75 19.40
C GLU A 5 -8.40 23.27 19.40
N ASP A 6 -7.66 23.55 20.49
CA ASP A 6 -6.27 23.09 20.65
C ASP A 6 -6.20 21.56 20.74
N GLN A 7 -7.22 20.95 21.35
CA GLN A 7 -7.28 19.50 21.53
C GLN A 7 -7.55 18.78 20.21
N THR A 8 -8.47 19.28 19.38
CA THR A 8 -8.73 18.74 18.04
C THR A 8 -7.47 18.83 17.16
N GLY A 9 -6.75 19.96 17.22
CA GLY A 9 -5.47 20.13 16.53
C GLY A 9 -4.42 19.08 16.90
N GLN A 10 -4.25 18.82 18.20
CA GLN A 10 -3.32 17.81 18.71
C GLN A 10 -3.73 16.38 18.32
N VAL A 11 -5.03 16.09 18.25
CA VAL A 11 -5.53 14.80 17.78
C VAL A 11 -5.18 14.61 16.30
N LEU A 12 -5.41 15.62 15.45
CA LEU A 12 -5.04 15.55 14.03
C LEU A 12 -3.54 15.37 13.83
N GLU A 13 -2.69 16.10 14.58
CA GLU A 13 -1.23 15.92 14.50
C GLU A 13 -0.81 14.49 14.84
N ARG A 14 -1.40 13.89 15.89
CA ARG A 14 -1.11 12.50 16.29
C ARG A 14 -1.57 11.50 15.24
N LEU A 15 -2.75 11.69 14.65
CA LEU A 15 -3.25 10.81 13.59
C LEU A 15 -2.34 10.87 12.35
N LEU A 16 -1.88 12.06 11.96
CA LEU A 16 -0.94 12.21 10.86
C LEU A 16 0.43 11.59 11.17
N ASP A 17 0.91 11.64 12.42
CA ASP A 17 2.15 10.94 12.79
C ASP A 17 1.99 9.41 12.84
N ARG A 18 0.83 8.91 13.29
CA ARG A 18 0.49 7.47 13.23
C ARG A 18 0.45 6.97 11.78
N MET A 19 -0.21 7.70 10.89
CA MET A 19 -0.21 7.37 9.46
C MET A 19 1.21 7.31 8.90
N HIS A 20 2.06 8.28 9.23
CA HIS A 20 3.45 8.27 8.77
C HIS A 20 4.20 7.01 9.22
N ALA A 21 4.09 6.66 10.51
CA ALA A 21 4.70 5.46 11.07
C ALA A 21 4.17 4.18 10.40
N ALA A 22 2.86 4.08 10.20
CA ALA A 22 2.22 2.94 9.55
C ALA A 22 2.67 2.78 8.09
N VAL A 23 2.79 3.88 7.33
CA VAL A 23 3.33 3.82 5.96
C VAL A 23 4.77 3.31 5.93
N LEU A 24 5.62 3.80 6.83
CA LEU A 24 7.02 3.36 6.89
C LEU A 24 7.16 1.90 7.34
N ALA A 25 6.29 1.45 8.24
CA ALA A 25 6.25 0.05 8.68
C ALA A 25 5.59 -0.89 7.65
N GLY A 26 4.91 -0.35 6.64
CA GLY A 26 4.09 -1.13 5.72
C GLY A 26 2.82 -1.71 6.36
N ASP A 27 2.34 -1.14 7.47
CA ASP A 27 1.14 -1.59 8.17
C ASP A 27 -0.12 -1.04 7.48
N ILE A 28 -0.55 -1.74 6.43
CA ILE A 28 -1.73 -1.38 5.64
C ILE A 28 -3.02 -1.49 6.47
N ARG A 29 -3.05 -2.34 7.49
CA ARG A 29 -4.22 -2.49 8.37
C ARG A 29 -4.40 -1.26 9.24
N ASP A 30 -3.31 -0.79 9.85
CA ASP A 30 -3.34 0.44 10.66
C ASP A 30 -3.69 1.67 9.82
N LEU A 31 -3.23 1.73 8.56
CA LEU A 31 -3.64 2.79 7.63
C LEU A 31 -5.14 2.76 7.32
N ALA A 32 -5.72 1.58 7.16
CA ALA A 32 -7.15 1.41 6.89
C ALA A 32 -8.03 1.84 8.08
N THR A 33 -7.54 1.69 9.32
CA THR A 33 -8.24 2.17 10.52
C THR A 33 -8.01 3.65 10.80
N THR A 34 -6.80 4.15 10.54
CA THR A 34 -6.46 5.55 10.84
C THR A 34 -7.13 6.55 9.88
N ALA A 35 -7.37 6.16 8.63
CA ALA A 35 -8.03 7.02 7.65
C ALA A 35 -9.43 7.50 8.09
N PRO A 36 -10.39 6.63 8.45
CA PRO A 36 -11.72 7.07 8.90
C PRO A 36 -11.68 7.82 10.24
N GLU A 37 -10.74 7.49 11.15
CA GLU A 37 -10.53 8.27 12.38
C GLU A 37 -10.13 9.73 12.06
N LEU A 38 -9.23 9.92 11.08
CA LEU A 38 -8.81 11.25 10.63
C LEU A 38 -9.95 12.02 9.99
N GLU A 39 -10.75 11.38 9.13
CA GLU A 39 -11.91 11.99 8.48
C GLU A 39 -12.97 12.44 9.49
N ALA A 40 -13.24 11.63 10.52
CA ALA A 40 -14.18 11.98 11.58
C ALA A 40 -13.73 13.22 12.36
N VAL A 41 -12.44 13.27 12.77
CA VAL A 41 -11.90 14.43 13.50
C VAL A 41 -11.82 15.67 12.61
N LEU A 42 -11.55 15.51 11.31
CA LEU A 42 -11.57 16.60 10.35
C LEU A 42 -12.97 17.18 10.15
N ALA A 43 -14.03 16.37 10.25
CA ALA A 43 -15.40 16.87 10.13
C ALA A 43 -15.77 17.85 11.27
N ASP A 44 -15.24 17.61 12.47
CA ASP A 44 -15.42 18.47 13.64
C ASP A 44 -14.42 19.64 13.70
N PHE A 45 -13.46 19.66 12.78
CA PHE A 45 -12.44 20.69 12.70
C PHE A 45 -12.99 21.95 12.03
N ALA A 46 -13.79 22.71 12.77
CA ALA A 46 -14.24 24.03 12.37
C ALA A 46 -13.07 25.03 12.48
N SER A 47 -12.82 25.73 11.37
CA SER A 47 -11.92 26.89 11.19
C SER A 47 -10.96 27.18 12.35
N LEU A 48 -9.72 26.68 12.25
CA LEU A 48 -8.64 27.21 13.05
C LEU A 48 -8.29 28.64 12.62
N ASP A 49 -8.34 29.57 13.56
CA ASP A 49 -7.69 30.89 13.41
C ASP A 49 -6.18 30.81 13.70
N ASP A 50 -5.67 29.63 14.11
CA ASP A 50 -4.24 29.37 14.30
C ASP A 50 -3.55 28.95 13.01
N ARG A 51 -2.97 29.94 12.34
CA ARG A 51 -2.11 29.76 11.17
C ARG A 51 -0.92 28.83 11.42
N ALA A 52 -0.30 28.90 12.59
CA ALA A 52 0.90 28.11 12.89
C ALA A 52 0.56 26.62 12.98
N LEU A 53 -0.57 26.27 13.60
CA LEU A 53 -1.09 24.91 13.62
C LEU A 53 -1.49 24.43 12.21
N GLY A 54 -2.19 25.26 11.44
CA GLY A 54 -2.51 24.94 10.04
C GLY A 54 -1.28 24.62 9.19
N GLU A 55 -0.20 25.40 9.33
CA GLU A 55 1.06 25.14 8.64
C GLU A 55 1.74 23.83 9.09
N ARG A 56 1.70 23.49 10.39
CA ARG A 56 2.21 22.20 10.90
C ARG A 56 1.43 21.02 10.35
N LEU A 57 0.09 21.08 10.40
CA LEU A 57 -0.79 20.05 9.84
C LEU A 57 -0.55 19.87 8.35
N ARG A 58 -0.44 20.97 7.59
CA ARG A 58 -0.14 20.92 6.16
C ARG A 58 1.18 20.20 5.88
N ARG A 59 2.26 20.53 6.62
CA ARG A 59 3.57 19.86 6.45
C ARG A 59 3.47 18.36 6.71
N LYS A 60 2.79 17.95 7.78
CA LYS A 60 2.59 16.53 8.11
C LYS A 60 1.76 15.81 7.05
N ALA A 61 0.67 16.42 6.59
CA ALA A 61 -0.18 15.86 5.54
C ALA A 61 0.58 15.71 4.21
N SER A 62 1.35 16.72 3.79
CA SER A 62 2.17 16.64 2.58
C SER A 62 3.22 15.53 2.64
N ARG A 63 3.91 15.38 3.78
CA ARG A 63 4.85 14.27 4.02
C ARG A 63 4.15 12.93 3.82
N ASN A 64 2.98 12.74 4.44
CA ASN A 64 2.23 11.49 4.35
C ASN A 64 1.77 11.22 2.92
N ALA A 65 1.28 12.23 2.20
CA ALA A 65 0.87 12.08 0.80
C ALA A 65 2.02 11.60 -0.08
N THR A 66 3.23 12.17 0.07
CA THR A 66 4.42 11.71 -0.65
C THR A 66 4.75 10.24 -0.34
N CYS A 67 4.76 9.86 0.94
CA CYS A 67 5.05 8.49 1.36
C CYS A 67 4.00 7.49 0.86
N LEU A 68 2.71 7.82 0.96
CA LEU A 68 1.60 6.99 0.48
C LEU A 68 1.66 6.77 -1.03
N LEU A 69 1.94 7.82 -1.81
CA LEU A 69 2.09 7.71 -3.26
C LEU A 69 3.30 6.82 -3.64
N ALA A 70 4.40 6.92 -2.90
CA ALA A 70 5.55 6.04 -3.08
C ALA A 70 5.20 4.57 -2.73
N ALA A 71 4.57 4.34 -1.59
CA ALA A 71 4.13 3.01 -1.15
C ALA A 71 3.14 2.37 -2.14
N ALA A 72 2.17 3.13 -2.65
CA ALA A 72 1.20 2.66 -3.64
C ALA A 72 1.86 2.28 -4.99
N ARG A 73 2.93 2.96 -5.39
CA ARG A 73 3.74 2.55 -6.55
C ARG A 73 4.49 1.24 -6.26
N GLY A 74 5.10 1.13 -5.08
CA GLY A 74 5.79 -0.08 -4.64
C GLY A 74 4.87 -1.31 -4.60
N LEU A 75 3.68 -1.17 -4.00
CA LEU A 75 2.70 -2.25 -3.91
C LEU A 75 2.22 -2.72 -5.28
N ARG A 76 1.98 -1.80 -6.23
CA ARG A 76 1.64 -2.16 -7.61
C ARG A 76 2.76 -2.93 -8.30
N ALA A 77 4.01 -2.52 -8.10
CA ALA A 77 5.17 -3.23 -8.65
C ALA A 77 5.31 -4.63 -8.04
N ALA A 78 5.16 -4.77 -6.73
CA ALA A 78 5.18 -6.06 -6.03
C ALA A 78 4.06 -6.99 -6.53
N ARG A 79 2.83 -6.47 -6.67
CA ARG A 79 1.69 -7.23 -7.23
C ARG A 79 1.97 -7.74 -8.63
N ARG A 80 2.53 -6.88 -9.50
CA ARG A 80 2.93 -7.30 -10.85
C ARG A 80 3.97 -8.41 -10.79
N ARG A 81 4.98 -8.29 -9.92
CA ARG A 81 6.02 -9.31 -9.76
C ARG A 81 5.46 -10.65 -9.27
N VAL A 82 4.53 -10.64 -8.33
CA VAL A 82 3.87 -11.86 -7.86
C VAL A 82 3.05 -12.51 -8.98
N ALA A 83 2.32 -11.73 -9.77
CA ALA A 83 1.57 -12.24 -10.91
C ALA A 83 2.49 -12.87 -11.97
N GLU A 84 3.62 -12.25 -12.30
CA GLU A 84 4.63 -12.84 -13.21
C GLU A 84 5.14 -14.19 -12.71
N ILE A 85 5.42 -14.31 -11.40
CA ILE A 85 5.88 -15.56 -10.79
C ILE A 85 4.79 -16.64 -10.84
N GLN A 86 3.53 -16.27 -10.59
CA GLN A 86 2.40 -17.19 -10.68
C GLN A 86 2.20 -17.68 -12.12
N SER A 87 2.19 -16.77 -13.10
CA SER A 87 2.09 -17.14 -14.52
C SER A 87 3.21 -18.06 -14.98
N ALA A 88 4.44 -17.87 -14.49
CA ALA A 88 5.56 -18.76 -14.80
C ALA A 88 5.45 -20.15 -14.14
N ARG A 89 4.73 -20.25 -13.02
CA ARG A 89 4.43 -21.54 -12.35
C ARG A 89 3.31 -22.29 -13.05
N ASP A 90 2.25 -21.58 -13.45
CA ASP A 90 1.07 -22.16 -14.12
C ASP A 90 1.36 -22.58 -15.57
N GLY A 91 2.46 -22.07 -16.14
CA GLY A 91 3.01 -22.56 -17.38
C GLY A 91 4.47 -22.18 -17.48
N LEU A 92 5.35 -23.10 -17.09
CA LEU A 92 6.69 -23.18 -17.65
C LEU A 92 6.51 -23.51 -19.13
N GLN A 93 6.09 -22.53 -19.93
CA GLN A 93 6.07 -22.58 -21.38
C GLN A 93 7.53 -22.55 -21.81
N THR A 94 8.22 -23.68 -21.63
CA THR A 94 9.44 -23.95 -22.36
C THR A 94 9.05 -23.95 -23.81
N TYR A 95 9.50 -22.91 -24.53
CA TYR A 95 9.63 -23.02 -25.97
C TYR A 95 10.41 -24.31 -26.23
N ASP A 96 9.79 -25.27 -26.90
CA ASP A 96 10.58 -26.30 -27.58
C ASP A 96 11.49 -25.59 -28.59
N GLY A 97 12.57 -26.24 -29.01
CA GLY A 97 13.49 -25.70 -30.03
C GLY A 97 12.84 -25.40 -31.39
N HIS A 98 11.51 -25.55 -31.52
CA HIS A 98 10.72 -25.37 -32.73
C HIS A 98 9.64 -24.28 -32.60
N GLY A 99 9.57 -23.55 -31.49
CA GLY A 99 8.72 -22.36 -31.36
C GLY A 99 7.21 -22.63 -31.34
N LYS A 100 6.77 -23.84 -30.97
CA LYS A 100 5.34 -24.20 -30.96
C LYS A 100 4.78 -24.30 -29.54
N ARG A 101 3.73 -23.51 -29.26
CA ARG A 101 2.97 -23.58 -28.00
C ARG A 101 2.30 -24.94 -27.89
N THR A 102 2.74 -25.75 -26.93
CA THR A 102 2.06 -27.00 -26.60
C THR A 102 1.75 -26.99 -25.10
N ASP A 103 0.47 -26.89 -24.77
CA ASP A 103 0.00 -27.11 -23.41
C ASP A 103 0.18 -28.59 -23.09
N MET A 104 1.29 -28.95 -22.45
CA MET A 104 1.50 -30.32 -21.97
C MET A 104 0.65 -30.52 -20.72
N PRO A 105 -0.37 -31.40 -20.74
CA PRO A 105 -1.02 -31.83 -19.52
C PRO A 105 0.02 -32.55 -18.67
N GLN A 106 -0.02 -32.34 -17.35
CA GLN A 106 0.79 -33.05 -16.36
C GLN A 106 0.45 -34.56 -16.41
N GLY A 107 1.03 -35.26 -17.39
CA GLY A 107 0.93 -36.70 -17.57
C GLY A 107 2.04 -37.38 -16.78
N THR A 108 1.64 -38.20 -15.81
CA THR A 108 2.46 -39.16 -15.08
C THR A 108 3.37 -39.93 -16.05
N GLY A 109 4.66 -39.56 -16.07
CA GLY A 109 5.64 -40.14 -16.97
C GLY A 109 5.88 -41.61 -16.70
N ARG A 110 5.56 -42.47 -17.67
CA ARG A 110 6.16 -43.80 -17.79
C ARG A 110 7.10 -43.77 -18.99
N LEU A 111 8.40 -43.66 -18.71
CA LEU A 111 9.46 -43.73 -19.71
C LEU A 111 9.56 -45.17 -20.22
N ALA A 112 8.87 -45.45 -21.33
CA ALA A 112 9.07 -46.68 -22.08
C ALA A 112 10.31 -46.51 -22.98
N GLN A 113 11.38 -47.12 -22.51
CA GLN A 113 12.59 -47.56 -23.22
C GLN A 113 12.30 -47.99 -24.67
N ARG A 114 13.20 -47.67 -25.62
CA ARG A 114 13.50 -48.57 -26.74
C ARG A 114 14.89 -48.28 -27.34
N PHE A 115 15.62 -49.39 -27.48
CA PHE A 115 16.74 -49.60 -28.39
C PHE A 115 16.27 -49.55 -29.84
#